data_AF-A0A447P373-F1
#
_entry.id   AF-A0A447P373-F1
#
_cell.length_a   1.000
_cell.length_b   1.000
_cell.length_c   1.000
_cell.angle_alpha   90.00
_cell.angle_beta   90.00
_cell.angle_gamma   90.00
#
_symmetry.space_group_name_H-M   'P 1'
#
loop_
_entity.id
_entity.type
_entity.pdbx_description
1 polymer ?
#
loop_
_entity_poly.entity_id
_entity_poly.type
_entity_poly.pdbx_seq_one_letter_code
_entity_poly.pdbx_strand_id
1 'polypeptide(L)'
;MASLRLNIPVIFVSGGPMEAGKTKLSDKIIKLDLVDAMIQGADPKVSDDQSNQVERSACPTCGSCSGMFTANSMNCLTEALGLSQPGNGSLLATHADRKQLFLNAGKRIVELTKRYYEQDDESALPRNIASKAAFENAMTLDIAMGGSTNTVLHLLAAAQEAEIDFTMSDIDKLSRKVPQLCKVAPSTQKYHMEDVHRAGGVLGILGELDRAGLLNRNVKNVLGLTLPQTLEQYDITVTQDEAVKKMFRAGPAGIRTTQAFSQDCRWDSLDDDRTAGCIRSLEYAYSKDGGLAVLYGNFAENGCIVKTAAWMTASLNSPAGESV
;
A
#
# COMPACT_ATOMS: atom_id res chain seq x y z
N MET A 1 8.60 4.88 -13.56
CA MET A 1 8.85 5.72 -14.76
C MET A 1 10.22 5.45 -15.35
N ALA A 2 11.33 5.97 -14.79
CA ALA A 2 12.69 5.79 -15.35
C ALA A 2 13.05 4.33 -15.66
N SER A 3 12.76 3.41 -14.75
CA SER A 3 12.99 1.97 -14.94
C SER A 3 12.25 1.39 -16.15
N LEU A 4 11.00 1.79 -16.36
CA LEU A 4 10.15 1.31 -17.45
C LEU A 4 10.58 1.93 -18.78
N ARG A 5 11.00 3.20 -18.79
CA ARG A 5 11.53 3.87 -19.97
C ARG A 5 12.85 3.24 -20.46
N LEU A 6 13.79 3.03 -19.54
CA LEU A 6 15.10 2.47 -19.86
C LEU A 6 15.03 0.98 -20.14
N ASN A 7 14.09 0.28 -19.50
CA ASN A 7 13.88 -1.15 -19.61
C ASN A 7 15.15 -1.99 -19.37
N ILE A 8 15.89 -1.64 -18.32
CA ILE A 8 17.09 -2.36 -17.83
C ILE A 8 16.70 -3.09 -16.53
N PRO A 9 17.26 -4.26 -16.21
CA PRO A 9 16.97 -4.97 -14.95
C PRO A 9 16.97 -4.03 -13.74
N VAL A 10 15.94 -4.14 -12.91
CA VAL A 10 15.69 -3.20 -11.81
C VAL A 10 15.00 -3.92 -10.65
N ILE A 11 15.21 -3.38 -9.44
CA ILE A 11 14.45 -3.73 -8.26
C ILE A 11 14.21 -2.46 -7.43
N PHE A 12 13.00 -2.30 -6.92
CA PHE A 12 12.64 -1.18 -6.06
C PHE A 12 12.70 -1.60 -4.60
N VAL A 13 13.41 -0.82 -3.79
CA VAL A 13 13.39 -0.90 -2.32
C VAL A 13 13.16 0.51 -1.77
N SER A 14 12.05 0.69 -1.04
CA SER A 14 11.71 1.99 -0.44
C SER A 14 12.29 2.14 0.97
N GLY A 15 12.22 3.35 1.54
CA GLY A 15 12.62 3.59 2.93
C GLY A 15 11.69 2.94 3.96
N GLY A 16 10.41 2.81 3.62
CA GLY A 16 9.35 2.30 4.49
C GLY A 16 8.59 3.39 5.26
N PRO A 17 7.39 3.07 5.77
CA PRO A 17 6.61 3.97 6.62
C PRO A 17 7.28 4.23 7.97
N MET A 18 7.03 5.41 8.52
CA MET A 18 7.29 5.72 9.94
C MET A 18 6.28 4.99 10.83
N GLU A 19 6.63 4.85 12.11
CA GLU A 19 5.71 4.34 13.14
C GLU A 19 4.57 5.33 13.38
N ALA A 20 3.38 4.83 13.72
CA ALA A 20 2.27 5.71 14.06
C ALA A 20 2.57 6.49 15.35
N GLY A 21 2.30 7.80 15.33
CA GLY A 21 2.38 8.64 16.53
C GLY A 21 1.42 8.15 17.60
N LYS A 22 1.77 8.31 18.87
CA LYS A 22 0.87 7.97 20.00
C LYS A 22 0.84 9.14 20.97
N THR A 23 -0.36 9.52 21.39
CA THR A 23 -0.54 10.52 22.46
C THR A 23 -1.53 10.04 23.51
N LYS A 24 -1.36 10.55 24.72
CA LYS A 24 -2.29 10.39 25.84
C LYS A 24 -3.03 11.72 26.07
N LEU A 25 -3.77 12.18 25.06
CA LEU A 25 -4.67 13.34 25.21
C LEU A 25 -5.96 12.99 25.97
N SER A 26 -6.23 11.69 26.21
CA SER A 26 -7.33 11.16 27.01
C SER A 26 -6.90 9.88 27.73
N ASP A 27 -7.77 9.26 28.53
CA ASP A 27 -7.55 7.93 29.16
C ASP A 27 -7.30 6.79 28.15
N LYS A 28 -7.33 7.08 26.83
CA LYS A 28 -7.04 6.16 25.73
C LYS A 28 -5.83 6.63 24.93
N ILE A 29 -4.98 5.67 24.54
CA ILE A 29 -3.91 5.92 23.56
C ILE A 29 -4.58 6.23 22.22
N ILE A 30 -4.37 7.43 21.72
CA ILE A 30 -4.81 7.86 20.39
C ILE A 30 -3.62 7.71 19.45
N LYS A 31 -3.79 6.94 18.36
CA LYS A 31 -2.83 6.92 17.26
C LYS A 31 -2.98 8.23 16.49
N LEU A 32 -1.87 8.85 16.14
CA LEU A 32 -1.81 10.12 15.43
C LEU A 32 -1.01 9.95 14.14
N ASP A 33 -1.43 10.69 13.13
CA ASP A 33 -0.63 10.99 11.96
C ASP A 33 -0.51 12.51 11.71
N LEU A 34 0.20 12.87 10.64
CA LEU A 34 0.43 14.27 10.27
C LEU A 34 -0.86 15.03 9.97
N VAL A 35 -1.89 14.36 9.42
CA VAL A 35 -3.17 15.00 9.09
C VAL A 35 -3.92 15.36 10.37
N ASP A 36 -3.87 14.52 11.39
CA ASP A 36 -4.47 14.86 12.70
C ASP A 36 -3.84 16.12 13.30
N ALA A 37 -2.52 16.28 13.17
CA ALA A 37 -1.82 17.49 13.62
C ALA A 37 -2.25 18.74 12.83
N MET A 38 -2.41 18.61 11.52
CA MET A 38 -2.87 19.72 10.67
C MET A 38 -4.32 20.12 10.97
N ILE A 39 -5.22 19.15 11.16
CA ILE A 39 -6.63 19.41 11.48
C ILE A 39 -6.74 20.10 12.85
N GLN A 40 -6.05 19.57 13.87
CA GLN A 40 -6.10 20.13 15.22
C GLN A 40 -5.45 21.52 15.30
N GLY A 41 -4.35 21.75 14.57
CA GLY A 41 -3.72 23.07 14.52
C GLY A 41 -4.58 24.15 13.86
N ALA A 42 -5.58 23.77 13.06
CA ALA A 42 -6.53 24.69 12.44
C ALA A 42 -7.85 24.83 13.23
N ASP A 43 -8.08 23.99 14.25
CA ASP A 43 -9.30 24.06 15.07
C ASP A 43 -9.11 25.08 16.20
N PRO A 44 -9.86 26.20 16.21
CA PRO A 44 -9.74 27.23 17.24
C PRO A 44 -10.14 26.74 18.65
N LYS A 45 -10.71 25.53 18.78
CA LYS A 45 -11.05 24.90 20.06
C LYS A 45 -9.88 24.13 20.69
N VAL A 46 -8.82 23.87 19.93
CA VAL A 46 -7.62 23.17 20.43
C VAL A 46 -6.65 24.22 20.98
N SER A 47 -6.15 24.02 22.20
CA SER A 47 -5.18 24.96 22.78
C SER A 47 -3.80 24.83 22.13
N ASP A 48 -3.00 25.90 22.16
CA ASP A 48 -1.62 25.87 21.66
C ASP A 48 -0.77 24.77 22.31
N ASP A 49 -0.96 24.53 23.61
CA ASP A 49 -0.27 23.46 24.33
C ASP A 49 -0.68 22.06 23.83
N GLN A 50 -1.97 21.85 23.55
CA GLN A 50 -2.45 20.59 22.97
C GLN A 50 -1.92 20.41 21.54
N SER A 51 -1.98 21.46 20.73
CA SER A 51 -1.45 21.47 19.36
C SER A 51 0.04 21.12 19.33
N ASN A 52 0.84 21.74 20.21
CA ASN A 52 2.28 21.45 20.35
C ASN A 52 2.55 19.98 20.77
N GLN A 53 1.72 19.40 21.64
CA GLN A 53 1.86 17.99 22.01
C GLN A 53 1.55 17.06 20.85
N VAL A 54 0.49 17.35 20.08
CA VAL A 54 0.11 16.58 18.89
C VAL A 54 1.21 16.66 17.83
N GLU A 55 1.69 17.87 17.51
CA GLU A 55 2.76 18.10 16.55
C GLU A 55 4.01 17.29 16.89
N ARG A 56 4.44 17.33 18.15
CA ARG A 56 5.62 16.60 18.61
C ARG A 56 5.45 15.09 18.53
N SER A 57 4.22 14.58 18.62
CA SER A 57 3.94 13.14 18.61
C SER A 57 3.55 12.58 17.25
N ALA A 58 3.10 13.39 16.30
CA ALA A 58 2.58 12.93 15.01
C ALA A 58 3.63 12.29 14.09
N CYS A 59 4.89 12.74 14.18
CA CYS A 59 6.02 12.23 13.40
C CYS A 59 7.12 11.69 14.34
N PRO A 60 6.92 10.51 14.96
CA PRO A 60 7.84 10.01 15.98
C PRO A 60 9.14 9.47 15.40
N THR A 61 9.12 8.98 14.15
CA THR A 61 10.27 8.29 13.56
C THR A 61 10.60 8.70 12.13
N CYS A 62 11.77 8.28 11.62
CA CYS A 62 12.06 8.34 10.19
C CYS A 62 11.08 7.46 9.38
N GLY A 63 10.90 7.79 8.10
CA GLY A 63 10.06 7.03 7.15
C GLY A 63 9.08 7.93 6.40
N SER A 64 8.32 7.36 5.45
CA SER A 64 7.14 8.02 4.87
C SER A 64 6.02 8.14 5.92
N CYS A 65 4.94 8.87 5.63
CA CYS A 65 3.78 8.99 6.52
C CYS A 65 3.32 7.63 7.07
N SER A 66 2.69 7.59 8.25
CA SER A 66 2.27 6.33 8.90
C SER A 66 0.96 5.74 8.31
N GLY A 67 0.14 6.56 7.64
CA GLY A 67 -1.12 6.16 6.98
C GLY A 67 -0.98 5.82 5.49
N MET A 68 -2.05 5.36 4.85
CA MET A 68 -2.15 5.03 3.42
C MET A 68 -2.26 6.30 2.54
N PHE A 69 -1.20 7.10 2.56
CA PHE A 69 -0.98 8.24 1.66
C PHE A 69 -0.16 7.82 0.44
N THR A 70 0.07 8.75 -0.49
CA THR A 70 0.73 8.49 -1.79
C THR A 70 2.03 7.69 -1.67
N ALA A 71 2.91 8.01 -0.72
CA ALA A 71 4.17 7.29 -0.56
C ALA A 71 3.95 5.79 -0.25
N ASN A 72 3.04 5.46 0.68
CA ASN A 72 2.79 4.07 1.04
C ASN A 72 1.94 3.36 -0.01
N SER A 73 0.97 4.04 -0.63
CA SER A 73 0.22 3.46 -1.74
C SER A 73 1.16 3.10 -2.90
N MET A 74 2.09 4.00 -3.27
CA MET A 74 3.10 3.70 -4.30
C MET A 74 4.06 2.58 -3.88
N ASN A 75 4.48 2.52 -2.61
CA ASN A 75 5.33 1.42 -2.11
C ASN A 75 4.62 0.06 -2.19
N CYS A 76 3.30 0.03 -1.95
CA CYS A 76 2.49 -1.18 -2.09
C CYS A 76 2.30 -1.54 -3.58
N LEU A 77 2.10 -0.53 -4.44
CA LEU A 77 1.97 -0.71 -5.88
C LEU A 77 3.22 -1.27 -6.53
N THR A 78 4.43 -0.90 -6.10
CA THR A 78 5.66 -1.49 -6.67
C THR A 78 5.78 -2.98 -6.35
N GLU A 79 5.23 -3.43 -5.22
CA GLU A 79 5.17 -4.84 -4.84
C GLU A 79 4.13 -5.60 -5.69
N ALA A 80 2.95 -4.99 -5.93
CA ALA A 80 1.91 -5.57 -6.78
C ALA A 80 2.27 -5.61 -8.28
N LEU A 81 3.00 -4.60 -8.77
CA LEU A 81 3.60 -4.59 -10.11
C LEU A 81 4.70 -5.66 -10.25
N GLY A 82 5.12 -6.28 -9.15
CA GLY A 82 6.19 -7.28 -9.12
C GLY A 82 7.60 -6.70 -9.16
N LEU A 83 7.78 -5.39 -9.05
CA LEU A 83 9.08 -4.71 -9.12
C LEU A 83 9.78 -4.54 -7.76
N SER A 84 9.10 -4.88 -6.67
CA SER A 84 9.63 -4.93 -5.30
C SER A 84 9.47 -6.32 -4.70
N GLN A 85 10.27 -6.61 -3.68
CA GLN A 85 10.15 -7.85 -2.92
C GLN A 85 9.00 -7.79 -1.90
N PRO A 86 8.44 -8.94 -1.51
CA PRO A 86 7.47 -9.03 -0.43
C PRO A 86 7.91 -8.31 0.86
N GLY A 87 7.00 -7.52 1.44
CA GLY A 87 7.25 -6.74 2.65
C GLY A 87 7.76 -5.32 2.42
N ASN A 88 8.19 -4.97 1.20
CA ASN A 88 8.65 -3.61 0.86
C ASN A 88 7.58 -2.54 1.11
N GLY A 89 6.32 -2.84 0.81
CA GLY A 89 5.21 -1.90 0.89
C GLY A 89 4.85 -1.47 2.31
N SER A 90 5.13 -2.29 3.32
CA SER A 90 4.53 -2.17 4.66
C SER A 90 5.52 -2.25 5.83
N LEU A 91 6.71 -2.82 5.66
CA LEU A 91 7.67 -2.96 6.75
C LEU A 91 8.21 -1.60 7.23
N LEU A 92 8.13 -1.33 8.53
CA LEU A 92 8.53 -0.04 9.12
C LEU A 92 10.00 0.31 8.84
N ALA A 93 10.27 1.60 8.63
CA ALA A 93 11.61 2.12 8.34
C ALA A 93 12.60 1.94 9.50
N THR A 94 12.10 1.99 10.74
CA THR A 94 12.88 1.81 11.97
C THR A 94 13.20 0.36 12.26
N HIS A 95 12.45 -0.60 11.71
CA HIS A 95 12.59 -2.00 12.08
C HIS A 95 13.83 -2.63 11.43
N ALA A 96 14.58 -3.43 12.19
CA ALA A 96 15.86 -4.03 11.79
C ALA A 96 15.74 -4.92 10.54
N ASP A 97 14.61 -5.63 10.37
CA ASP A 97 14.34 -6.45 9.18
C ASP A 97 14.34 -5.63 7.89
N ARG A 98 14.07 -4.32 7.93
CA ARG A 98 14.09 -3.46 6.74
C ARG A 98 15.48 -3.45 6.12
N LYS A 99 16.55 -3.54 6.93
CA LYS A 99 17.93 -3.68 6.44
C LYS A 99 18.10 -4.93 5.56
N GLN A 100 17.42 -6.02 5.87
CA GLN A 100 17.48 -7.24 5.08
C GLN A 100 16.83 -7.06 3.70
N LEU A 101 15.78 -6.24 3.57
CA LEU A 101 15.21 -5.90 2.27
C LEU A 101 16.24 -5.24 1.35
N PHE A 102 17.04 -4.29 1.87
CA PHE A 102 18.12 -3.65 1.11
C PHE A 102 19.22 -4.64 0.70
N LEU A 103 19.67 -5.48 1.64
CA LEU A 103 20.71 -6.49 1.35
C LEU A 103 20.23 -7.53 0.33
N ASN A 104 18.99 -7.99 0.45
CA ASN A 104 18.39 -8.94 -0.49
C ASN A 104 18.16 -8.27 -1.85
N ALA A 105 17.76 -7.00 -1.90
CA ALA A 105 17.63 -6.27 -3.16
C ALA A 105 18.98 -6.16 -3.88
N GLY A 106 20.07 -5.90 -3.15
CA GLY A 106 21.43 -5.87 -3.69
C GLY A 106 21.88 -7.21 -4.29
N LYS A 107 21.54 -8.35 -3.66
CA LYS A 107 21.77 -9.67 -4.24
C LYS A 107 20.90 -9.90 -5.47
N ARG A 108 19.62 -9.56 -5.36
CA ARG A 108 18.63 -9.84 -6.40
C ARG A 108 18.88 -9.06 -7.68
N ILE A 109 19.31 -7.80 -7.59
CA ILE A 109 19.60 -7.03 -8.80
C ILE A 109 20.74 -7.67 -9.60
N VAL A 110 21.76 -8.21 -8.93
CA VAL A 110 22.85 -8.96 -9.58
C VAL A 110 22.30 -10.22 -10.26
N GLU A 111 21.42 -10.97 -9.60
CA GLU A 111 20.76 -12.13 -10.20
C GLU A 111 19.91 -11.77 -11.43
N LEU A 112 19.11 -10.71 -11.37
CA LEU A 112 18.31 -10.23 -12.50
C LEU A 112 19.20 -9.77 -13.67
N THR A 113 20.31 -9.12 -13.36
CA THR A 113 21.31 -8.68 -14.34
C THR A 113 21.94 -9.87 -15.05
N LYS A 114 22.35 -10.91 -14.30
CA LYS A 114 22.90 -12.14 -14.88
C LYS A 114 21.88 -12.88 -15.74
N ARG A 115 20.64 -13.01 -15.26
CA ARG A 115 19.55 -13.62 -16.05
C ARG A 115 19.40 -12.92 -17.40
N TYR A 116 19.39 -11.59 -17.42
CA TYR A 116 19.25 -10.86 -18.66
C TYR A 116 20.51 -10.91 -19.55
N TYR A 117 21.68 -10.54 -19.03
CA TYR A 117 22.89 -10.35 -19.86
C TYR A 117 23.70 -11.64 -20.12
N GLU A 118 23.58 -12.67 -19.28
CA GLU A 118 24.33 -13.92 -19.41
C GLU A 118 23.46 -15.11 -19.84
N GLN A 119 22.13 -15.03 -19.65
CA GLN A 119 21.20 -16.16 -19.86
C GLN A 119 20.08 -15.85 -20.85
N ASP A 120 20.12 -14.68 -21.50
CA ASP A 120 19.13 -14.21 -22.48
C ASP A 120 17.68 -14.25 -21.97
N ASP A 121 17.48 -14.08 -20.65
CA ASP A 121 16.16 -14.10 -20.02
C ASP A 121 15.55 -12.70 -19.94
N GLU A 122 14.84 -12.33 -21.02
CA GLU A 122 14.11 -11.06 -21.08
C GLU A 122 13.02 -10.96 -20.00
N SER A 123 12.56 -12.06 -19.39
CA SER A 123 11.55 -11.99 -18.31
C SER A 123 12.06 -11.31 -17.04
N ALA A 124 13.36 -11.04 -16.95
CA ALA A 124 13.97 -10.23 -15.89
C ALA A 124 13.84 -8.71 -16.10
N LEU A 125 13.41 -8.26 -17.28
CA LEU A 125 13.24 -6.84 -17.60
C LEU A 125 11.97 -6.25 -16.97
N PRO A 126 12.00 -4.97 -16.55
CA PRO A 126 10.86 -4.36 -15.88
C PRO A 126 9.59 -4.28 -16.74
N ARG A 127 9.67 -4.09 -18.06
CA ARG A 127 8.47 -4.11 -18.92
C ARG A 127 7.84 -5.50 -19.03
N ASN A 128 8.64 -6.56 -18.88
CA ASN A 128 8.15 -7.94 -18.91
C ASN A 128 7.61 -8.39 -17.53
N ILE A 129 8.08 -7.78 -16.44
CA ILE A 129 7.52 -7.96 -15.09
C ILE A 129 6.23 -7.15 -14.92
N ALA A 130 6.31 -5.83 -15.14
CA ALA A 130 5.20 -4.90 -14.99
C ALA A 130 4.32 -4.86 -16.26
N SER A 131 3.79 -6.01 -16.67
CA SER A 131 2.88 -6.15 -17.80
C SER A 131 1.52 -5.47 -17.57
N LYS A 132 0.67 -5.36 -18.62
CA LYS A 132 -0.71 -4.83 -18.48
C LYS A 132 -1.49 -5.54 -17.36
N ALA A 133 -1.36 -6.87 -17.27
CA ALA A 133 -1.99 -7.65 -16.20
C ALA A 133 -1.45 -7.30 -14.81
N ALA A 134 -0.16 -6.95 -14.68
CA ALA A 134 0.43 -6.48 -13.43
C ALA A 134 -0.09 -5.08 -13.07
N PHE A 135 -0.28 -4.19 -14.04
CA PHE A 135 -0.92 -2.88 -13.82
C PHE A 135 -2.38 -3.03 -13.36
N GLU A 136 -3.15 -3.93 -13.96
CA GLU A 136 -4.52 -4.26 -13.52
C GLU A 136 -4.54 -4.81 -12.09
N ASN A 137 -3.63 -5.73 -11.75
CA ASN A 137 -3.49 -6.25 -10.39
C ASN A 137 -3.10 -5.15 -9.39
N ALA A 138 -2.19 -4.26 -9.77
CA ALA A 138 -1.74 -3.16 -8.93
C ALA A 138 -2.87 -2.15 -8.68
N MET A 139 -3.65 -1.80 -9.72
CA MET A 139 -4.83 -0.96 -9.55
C MET A 139 -5.91 -1.65 -8.71
N THR A 140 -6.09 -2.97 -8.86
CA THR A 140 -7.00 -3.77 -8.03
C THR A 140 -6.59 -3.72 -6.56
N LEU A 141 -5.29 -3.87 -6.26
CA LEU A 141 -4.77 -3.69 -4.91
C LEU A 141 -5.09 -2.29 -4.36
N ASP A 142 -4.82 -1.24 -5.15
CA ASP A 142 -4.98 0.15 -4.72
C ASP A 142 -6.44 0.51 -4.40
N ILE A 143 -7.38 0.02 -5.20
CA ILE A 143 -8.82 0.17 -4.92
C ILE A 143 -9.19 -0.59 -3.64
N ALA A 144 -8.67 -1.80 -3.45
CA ALA A 144 -8.99 -2.64 -2.31
C ALA A 144 -8.48 -2.11 -0.97
N MET A 145 -7.31 -1.45 -0.98
CA MET A 145 -6.75 -0.81 0.20
C MET A 145 -7.22 0.64 0.41
N GLY A 146 -8.01 1.18 -0.53
CA GLY A 146 -8.42 2.57 -0.53
C GLY A 146 -7.21 3.51 -0.59
N GLY A 147 -6.34 3.31 -1.59
CA GLY A 147 -5.11 4.07 -1.80
C GLY A 147 -5.32 5.57 -2.05
N SER A 148 -4.22 6.29 -2.25
CA SER A 148 -4.25 7.71 -2.62
C SER A 148 -4.76 7.89 -4.03
N THR A 149 -5.64 8.86 -4.31
CA THR A 149 -6.08 9.15 -5.69
C THR A 149 -4.93 9.53 -6.63
N ASN A 150 -3.78 9.98 -6.08
CA ASN A 150 -2.60 10.30 -6.87
C ASN A 150 -1.95 9.04 -7.51
N THR A 151 -2.24 7.84 -7.02
CA THR A 151 -1.76 6.60 -7.63
C THR A 151 -2.28 6.44 -9.05
N VAL A 152 -3.49 6.92 -9.36
CA VAL A 152 -4.04 6.94 -10.72
C VAL A 152 -3.10 7.70 -11.66
N LEU A 153 -2.69 8.91 -11.27
CA LEU A 153 -1.76 9.72 -12.07
C LEU A 153 -0.40 9.02 -12.24
N HIS A 154 0.12 8.43 -11.16
CA HIS A 154 1.41 7.74 -11.20
C HIS A 154 1.38 6.45 -12.03
N LEU A 155 0.31 5.67 -11.96
CA LEU A 155 0.15 4.44 -12.73
C LEU A 155 -0.04 4.75 -14.21
N LEU A 156 -0.85 5.76 -14.57
CA LEU A 156 -0.99 6.20 -15.96
C LEU A 156 0.34 6.69 -16.54
N ALA A 157 1.08 7.51 -15.79
CA ALA A 157 2.40 7.97 -16.20
C ALA A 157 3.39 6.79 -16.33
N ALA A 158 3.37 5.83 -15.39
CA ALA A 158 4.22 4.65 -15.46
C ALA A 158 3.87 3.74 -16.65
N ALA A 159 2.59 3.56 -16.95
CA ALA A 159 2.12 2.79 -18.10
C ALA A 159 2.57 3.42 -19.42
N GLN A 160 2.52 4.75 -19.53
CA GLN A 160 3.05 5.48 -20.69
C GLN A 160 4.55 5.21 -20.90
N GLU A 161 5.36 5.25 -19.84
CA GLU A 161 6.80 4.94 -19.92
C GLU A 161 7.09 3.46 -20.25
N ALA A 162 6.15 2.58 -19.92
CA ALA A 162 6.23 1.16 -20.22
C ALA A 162 5.69 0.81 -21.62
N GLU A 163 5.11 1.78 -22.34
CA GLU A 163 4.38 1.56 -23.60
C GLU A 163 3.23 0.55 -23.44
N ILE A 164 2.54 0.62 -22.29
CA ILE A 164 1.40 -0.25 -21.98
C ILE A 164 0.10 0.52 -22.20
N ASP A 165 -0.82 -0.11 -22.93
CA ASP A 165 -2.19 0.35 -23.08
C ASP A 165 -2.97 0.16 -21.78
N PHE A 166 -2.82 1.09 -20.85
CA PHE A 166 -3.56 1.15 -19.59
C PHE A 166 -4.10 2.56 -19.38
N THR A 167 -5.42 2.67 -19.29
CA THR A 167 -6.14 3.95 -19.41
C THR A 167 -7.09 4.19 -18.23
N MET A 168 -7.64 5.40 -18.15
CA MET A 168 -8.71 5.72 -17.21
C MET A 168 -9.93 4.80 -17.34
N SER A 169 -10.22 4.27 -18.54
CA SER A 169 -11.33 3.32 -18.75
C SER A 169 -11.09 1.99 -18.05
N ASP A 170 -9.82 1.54 -18.00
CA ASP A 170 -9.47 0.30 -17.30
C ASP A 170 -9.62 0.48 -15.79
N ILE A 171 -9.24 1.65 -15.26
CA ILE A 171 -9.44 2.02 -13.85
C ILE A 171 -10.93 2.08 -13.50
N ASP A 172 -11.77 2.69 -14.35
CA ASP A 172 -13.23 2.72 -14.14
C ASP A 172 -13.82 1.31 -14.07
N LYS A 173 -13.46 0.42 -15.01
CA LYS A 173 -13.93 -0.98 -15.03
C LYS A 173 -13.54 -1.73 -13.77
N LEU A 174 -12.32 -1.53 -13.27
CA LEU A 174 -11.84 -2.16 -12.04
C LEU A 174 -12.54 -1.60 -10.81
N SER A 175 -12.75 -0.27 -10.76
CA SER A 175 -13.40 0.42 -9.62
C SER A 175 -14.81 -0.08 -9.32
N ARG A 176 -15.52 -0.55 -10.35
CA ARG A 176 -16.89 -1.10 -10.24
C ARG A 176 -16.95 -2.55 -9.75
N LYS A 177 -15.81 -3.25 -9.68
CA LYS A 177 -15.74 -4.70 -9.39
C LYS A 177 -14.96 -5.02 -8.13
N VAL A 178 -13.99 -4.19 -7.78
CA VAL A 178 -13.05 -4.47 -6.71
C VAL A 178 -13.62 -3.98 -5.37
N PRO A 179 -13.76 -4.83 -4.35
CA PRO A 179 -14.25 -4.44 -3.03
C PRO A 179 -13.18 -3.69 -2.23
N GLN A 180 -13.59 -2.94 -1.22
CA GLN A 180 -12.67 -2.38 -0.24
C GLN A 180 -12.40 -3.38 0.90
N LEU A 181 -11.25 -4.04 0.88
CA LEU A 181 -10.84 -5.08 1.85
C LEU A 181 -10.09 -4.52 3.05
N CYS A 182 -9.46 -3.36 2.91
CA CYS A 182 -8.67 -2.72 3.96
C CYS A 182 -9.04 -1.24 4.09
N LYS A 183 -9.02 -0.75 5.33
CA LYS A 183 -9.26 0.65 5.66
C LYS A 183 -8.16 1.10 6.59
N VAL A 184 -7.37 2.08 6.14
CA VAL A 184 -6.19 2.61 6.85
C VAL A 184 -6.33 4.12 6.96
N ALA A 185 -5.71 4.73 7.97
CA ALA A 185 -5.57 6.17 8.08
C ALA A 185 -5.19 6.80 6.73
N PRO A 186 -5.84 7.89 6.29
CA PRO A 186 -6.80 8.71 7.04
C PRO A 186 -8.25 8.18 7.02
N SER A 187 -8.54 7.09 6.28
CA SER A 187 -9.91 6.59 6.11
C SER A 187 -10.49 6.00 7.41
N THR A 188 -9.63 5.56 8.33
CA THR A 188 -10.00 5.13 9.69
C THR A 188 -8.89 5.51 10.67
N GLN A 189 -9.27 5.76 11.92
CA GLN A 189 -8.32 6.02 13.01
C GLN A 189 -7.79 4.73 13.66
N LYS A 190 -8.33 3.56 13.27
CA LYS A 190 -8.00 2.27 13.89
C LYS A 190 -6.65 1.71 13.41
N TYR A 191 -6.35 1.86 12.13
CA TYR A 191 -5.25 1.14 11.47
C TYR A 191 -4.30 2.09 10.74
N HIS A 192 -3.01 1.82 10.89
CA HIS A 192 -1.88 2.44 10.19
C HIS A 192 -1.07 1.37 9.46
N MET A 193 -0.02 1.75 8.74
CA MET A 193 0.78 0.79 7.96
C MET A 193 1.41 -0.33 8.79
N GLU A 194 1.75 -0.07 10.06
CA GLU A 194 2.24 -1.09 10.99
C GLU A 194 1.21 -2.21 11.24
N ASP A 195 -0.08 -1.87 11.25
CA ASP A 195 -1.16 -2.85 11.42
C ASP A 195 -1.42 -3.62 10.11
N VAL A 196 -1.32 -2.94 8.96
CA VAL A 196 -1.38 -3.58 7.64
C VAL A 196 -0.25 -4.60 7.50
N HIS A 197 0.97 -4.25 7.94
CA HIS A 197 2.10 -5.16 7.95
C HIS A 197 1.81 -6.41 8.80
N ARG A 198 1.32 -6.21 10.02
CA ARG A 198 0.91 -7.28 10.93
C ARG A 198 -0.15 -8.21 10.33
N ALA A 199 -1.02 -7.69 9.47
CA ALA A 199 -2.06 -8.45 8.79
C ALA A 199 -1.59 -9.22 7.53
N GLY A 200 -0.29 -9.19 7.22
CA GLY A 200 0.31 -9.83 6.04
C GLY A 200 0.70 -8.85 4.94
N GLY A 201 0.61 -7.54 5.19
CA GLY A 201 1.04 -6.51 4.27
C GLY A 201 0.32 -6.57 2.92
N VAL A 202 1.07 -6.26 1.86
CA VAL A 202 0.55 -6.29 0.48
C VAL A 202 0.11 -7.70 0.08
N LEU A 203 0.86 -8.73 0.47
CA LEU A 203 0.57 -10.12 0.10
C LEU A 203 -0.71 -10.63 0.78
N GLY A 204 -1.00 -10.16 2.00
CA GLY A 204 -2.28 -10.45 2.66
C GLY A 204 -3.47 -9.91 1.86
N ILE A 205 -3.36 -8.69 1.32
CA ILE A 205 -4.44 -8.09 0.50
C ILE A 205 -4.54 -8.79 -0.85
N LEU A 206 -3.40 -9.04 -1.52
CA LEU A 206 -3.38 -9.79 -2.78
C LEU A 206 -3.93 -11.21 -2.63
N GLY A 207 -3.67 -11.88 -1.50
CA GLY A 207 -4.20 -13.20 -1.19
C GLY A 207 -5.73 -13.21 -1.14
N GLU A 208 -6.34 -12.24 -0.47
CA GLU A 208 -7.81 -12.12 -0.43
C GLU A 208 -8.41 -11.78 -1.80
N LEU A 209 -7.73 -10.93 -2.59
CA LEU A 209 -8.14 -10.61 -3.95
C LEU A 209 -8.02 -11.81 -4.91
N ASP A 210 -7.00 -12.66 -4.76
CA ASP A 210 -6.85 -13.92 -5.50
C ASP A 210 -7.96 -14.91 -5.14
N ARG A 211 -8.26 -15.07 -3.84
CA ARG A 211 -9.39 -15.88 -3.35
C ARG A 211 -10.74 -15.39 -3.89
N ALA A 212 -10.88 -14.08 -4.09
CA ALA A 212 -12.06 -13.48 -4.71
C ALA A 212 -12.11 -13.62 -6.25
N GLY A 213 -11.06 -14.18 -6.88
CA GLY A 213 -10.97 -14.32 -8.34
C GLY A 213 -10.77 -13.00 -9.08
N LEU A 214 -10.20 -11.99 -8.42
CA LEU A 214 -10.05 -10.62 -8.94
C LEU A 214 -8.65 -10.33 -9.50
N LEU A 215 -7.72 -11.30 -9.46
CA LEU A 215 -6.34 -11.10 -9.90
C LEU A 215 -5.98 -11.96 -11.12
N ASN A 216 -5.16 -11.38 -11.98
CA ASN A 216 -4.45 -12.10 -13.02
C ASN A 216 -3.30 -12.91 -12.41
N ARG A 217 -3.42 -14.24 -12.44
CA ARG A 217 -2.45 -15.17 -11.82
C ARG A 217 -1.17 -15.36 -12.64
N ASN A 218 -1.19 -15.01 -13.92
CA ASN A 218 -0.10 -15.21 -14.87
C ASN A 218 0.91 -14.04 -14.91
N VAL A 219 1.15 -13.40 -13.76
CA VAL A 219 2.18 -12.36 -13.62
C VAL A 219 3.37 -12.91 -12.84
N LYS A 220 4.57 -12.39 -13.14
CA LYS A 220 5.80 -12.70 -12.40
C LYS A 220 6.30 -11.47 -11.65
N ASN A 221 7.19 -11.67 -10.69
CA ASN A 221 7.87 -10.60 -9.98
C ASN A 221 9.40 -10.72 -10.08
N VAL A 222 10.10 -9.80 -9.43
CA VAL A 222 11.57 -9.78 -9.30
C VAL A 222 12.14 -11.02 -8.60
N LEU A 223 11.34 -11.89 -7.98
CA LEU A 223 11.77 -13.22 -7.51
C LEU A 223 11.76 -14.29 -8.61
N GLY A 224 11.23 -13.98 -9.80
CA GLY A 224 10.97 -14.96 -10.85
C GLY A 224 9.78 -15.87 -10.57
N LEU A 225 9.08 -15.64 -9.46
CA LEU A 225 7.90 -16.40 -9.05
C LEU A 225 6.66 -15.86 -9.73
N THR A 226 5.72 -16.75 -10.04
CA THR A 226 4.35 -16.38 -10.41
C THR A 226 3.59 -15.83 -9.20
N LEU A 227 2.47 -15.14 -9.43
CA LEU A 227 1.62 -14.66 -8.33
C LEU A 227 1.18 -15.80 -7.38
N PRO A 228 0.66 -16.96 -7.85
CA PRO A 228 0.31 -18.08 -6.96
C PRO A 228 1.48 -18.59 -6.13
N GLN A 229 2.67 -18.75 -6.73
CA GLN A 229 3.88 -19.17 -5.99
C GLN A 229 4.30 -18.13 -4.94
N THR A 230 4.14 -16.85 -5.27
CA THR A 230 4.43 -15.78 -4.32
C THR A 230 3.43 -15.80 -3.16
N LEU A 231 2.14 -15.98 -3.42
CA LEU A 231 1.13 -16.07 -2.38
C LEU A 231 1.31 -17.31 -1.50
N GLU A 232 1.63 -18.47 -2.08
CA GLU A 232 1.92 -19.68 -1.32
C GLU A 232 3.10 -19.49 -0.33
N GLN A 233 4.12 -18.75 -0.75
CA GLN A 233 5.29 -18.46 0.08
C GLN A 233 5.05 -17.34 1.11
N TYR A 234 4.29 -16.31 0.77
CA TYR A 234 4.26 -15.06 1.54
C TYR A 234 2.91 -14.65 2.11
N ASP A 235 1.78 -15.22 1.68
CA ASP A 235 0.48 -14.97 2.32
C ASP A 235 0.47 -15.66 3.69
N ILE A 236 0.32 -14.87 4.76
CA ILE A 236 0.34 -15.35 6.14
C ILE A 236 -0.76 -16.37 6.46
N THR A 237 -1.82 -16.43 5.65
CA THR A 237 -2.94 -17.38 5.83
C THR A 237 -2.64 -18.76 5.24
N VAL A 238 -1.63 -18.87 4.37
CA VAL A 238 -1.30 -20.12 3.64
C VAL A 238 0.11 -20.60 3.97
N THR A 239 1.07 -19.67 4.06
CA THR A 239 2.48 -20.00 4.26
C THR A 239 2.73 -20.74 5.56
N GLN A 240 3.60 -21.75 5.48
CA GLN A 240 4.11 -22.47 6.64
C GLN A 240 5.52 -22.00 7.05
N ASP A 241 6.08 -21.00 6.34
CA ASP A 241 7.40 -20.47 6.65
C ASP A 241 7.35 -19.51 7.87
N GLU A 242 7.90 -19.97 8.97
CA GLU A 242 7.98 -19.19 10.22
C GLU A 242 8.86 -17.94 10.09
N ALA A 243 9.82 -17.89 9.16
CA ALA A 243 10.60 -16.69 8.89
C ALA A 243 9.73 -15.59 8.25
N VAL A 244 8.83 -15.98 7.35
CA VAL A 244 7.85 -15.06 6.74
C VAL A 244 6.87 -14.54 7.78
N LYS A 245 6.29 -15.44 8.60
CA LYS A 245 5.41 -15.03 9.71
C LYS A 245 6.13 -14.15 10.72
N LYS A 246 7.41 -14.43 11.01
CA LYS A 246 8.24 -13.59 11.87
C LYS A 246 8.44 -12.20 11.26
N MET A 247 8.73 -12.09 9.96
CA MET A 247 8.86 -10.82 9.26
C MET A 247 7.59 -9.98 9.42
N PHE A 248 6.40 -10.53 9.14
CA PHE A 248 5.14 -9.79 9.28
C PHE A 248 4.76 -9.45 10.72
N ARG A 249 5.36 -10.10 11.73
CA ARG A 249 5.25 -9.67 13.13
C ARG A 249 6.10 -8.44 13.46
N ALA A 250 6.93 -7.92 12.56
CA ALA A 250 7.68 -6.68 12.78
C ALA A 250 6.73 -5.54 13.20
N GLY A 251 6.99 -4.95 14.36
CA GLY A 251 6.12 -3.98 15.00
C GLY A 251 6.84 -2.68 15.34
N PRO A 252 6.10 -1.65 15.79
CA PRO A 252 6.67 -0.40 16.25
C PRO A 252 7.31 -0.56 17.62
N ALA A 253 8.38 0.19 17.90
CA ALA A 253 8.94 0.31 19.25
C ALA A 253 8.23 1.41 20.07
N GLY A 254 7.61 2.39 19.42
CA GLY A 254 7.02 3.56 20.07
C GLY A 254 8.07 4.52 20.65
N ILE A 255 9.31 4.44 20.17
CA ILE A 255 10.43 5.26 20.63
C ILE A 255 10.77 6.28 19.55
N ARG A 256 10.86 7.56 19.93
CA ARG A 256 11.22 8.63 18.99
C ARG A 256 12.64 8.43 18.47
N THR A 257 12.83 8.39 17.15
CA THR A 257 14.16 8.20 16.54
C THR A 257 14.19 8.60 15.07
N THR A 258 15.28 9.24 14.62
CA THR A 258 15.52 9.51 13.19
C THR A 258 16.39 8.45 12.53
N GLN A 259 16.82 7.44 13.28
CA GLN A 259 17.72 6.38 12.80
C GLN A 259 16.92 5.19 12.24
N ALA A 260 17.15 4.86 10.97
CA ALA A 260 16.62 3.65 10.36
C ALA A 260 17.23 2.38 10.99
N PHE A 261 16.48 1.27 10.98
CA PHE A 261 16.93 -0.03 11.49
C PHE A 261 17.33 -0.02 12.99
N SER A 262 16.76 0.89 13.77
CA SER A 262 17.14 1.16 15.17
C SER A 262 16.46 0.27 16.21
N GLN A 263 15.45 -0.53 15.82
CA GLN A 263 14.68 -1.38 16.73
C GLN A 263 14.27 -2.70 16.06
N ASP A 264 13.95 -3.74 16.83
CA ASP A 264 13.53 -5.06 16.35
C ASP A 264 12.30 -5.63 17.10
N CYS A 265 11.47 -4.75 17.66
CA CYS A 265 10.24 -5.06 18.36
C CYS A 265 9.24 -5.77 17.44
N ARG A 266 8.52 -6.75 18.00
CA ARG A 266 7.53 -7.53 17.27
C ARG A 266 6.22 -7.63 18.03
N TRP A 267 5.15 -7.77 17.27
CA TRP A 267 3.86 -8.18 17.79
C TRP A 267 3.92 -9.63 18.27
N ASP A 268 3.20 -9.94 19.34
CA ASP A 268 3.10 -11.30 19.87
C ASP A 268 2.46 -12.27 18.86
N SER A 269 1.45 -11.78 18.12
CA SER A 269 0.70 -12.51 17.11
C SER A 269 0.50 -11.72 15.82
N LEU A 270 0.24 -12.42 14.72
CA LEU A 270 -0.24 -11.81 13.47
C LEU A 270 -1.71 -11.38 13.58
N ASP A 271 -2.17 -10.59 12.61
CA ASP A 271 -3.58 -10.29 12.39
C ASP A 271 -4.09 -11.09 11.18
N ASP A 272 -4.48 -12.34 11.44
CA ASP A 272 -5.05 -13.27 10.47
C ASP A 272 -6.59 -13.29 10.49
N ASP A 273 -7.22 -12.37 11.24
CA ASP A 273 -8.68 -12.24 11.30
C ASP A 273 -9.22 -11.59 10.02
N ARG A 274 -9.67 -12.42 9.08
CA ARG A 274 -10.30 -11.99 7.82
C ARG A 274 -11.77 -11.57 7.94
N THR A 275 -12.29 -11.45 9.15
CA THR A 275 -13.65 -10.99 9.45
C THR A 275 -13.64 -9.55 9.94
N ALA A 276 -12.90 -9.26 11.02
CA ALA A 276 -12.92 -7.95 11.68
C ALA A 276 -11.55 -7.26 11.78
N GLY A 277 -10.48 -7.94 11.36
CA GLY A 277 -9.10 -7.46 11.35
C GLY A 277 -8.84 -6.33 10.35
N CYS A 278 -7.56 -5.99 10.19
CA CYS A 278 -7.10 -4.90 9.32
C CYS A 278 -7.34 -5.21 7.84
N ILE A 279 -7.10 -6.45 7.42
CA ILE A 279 -7.38 -6.96 6.07
C ILE A 279 -8.50 -7.99 6.18
N ARG A 280 -9.58 -7.79 5.41
CA ARG A 280 -10.78 -8.63 5.45
C ARG A 280 -10.97 -9.40 4.16
N SER A 281 -11.65 -10.54 4.27
CA SER A 281 -12.11 -11.30 3.11
C SER A 281 -13.25 -10.57 2.38
N LEU A 282 -13.57 -11.01 1.17
CA LEU A 282 -14.65 -10.44 0.35
C LEU A 282 -16.00 -10.41 1.09
N GLU A 283 -16.32 -11.44 1.87
CA GLU A 283 -17.59 -11.55 2.61
C GLU A 283 -17.75 -10.41 3.63
N TYR A 284 -16.65 -10.03 4.28
CA TYR A 284 -16.61 -9.02 5.34
C TYR A 284 -15.97 -7.70 4.92
N ALA A 285 -15.85 -7.47 3.61
CA ALA A 285 -15.30 -6.25 3.05
C ALA A 285 -15.98 -5.00 3.64
N TYR A 286 -15.21 -3.92 3.82
CA TYR A 286 -15.75 -2.64 4.32
C TYR A 286 -16.82 -2.07 3.39
N SER A 287 -16.64 -2.29 2.09
CA SER A 287 -17.57 -1.93 1.04
C SER A 287 -17.42 -2.95 -0.10
N LYS A 288 -18.55 -3.33 -0.71
CA LYS A 288 -18.55 -4.13 -1.94
C LYS A 288 -18.27 -3.28 -3.17
N ASP A 289 -18.53 -1.98 -3.08
CA ASP A 289 -18.10 -0.99 -4.05
C ASP A 289 -16.67 -0.55 -3.72
N GLY A 290 -15.85 -0.35 -4.76
CA GLY A 290 -14.44 -0.01 -4.59
C GLY A 290 -14.21 1.34 -3.92
N GLY A 291 -13.01 1.53 -3.38
CA GLY A 291 -12.62 2.75 -2.67
C GLY A 291 -12.37 3.98 -3.55
N LEU A 292 -12.56 3.85 -4.86
CA LEU A 292 -12.32 4.86 -5.89
C LEU A 292 -13.47 4.81 -6.90
N ALA A 293 -13.83 5.95 -7.48
CA ALA A 293 -14.80 6.05 -8.57
C ALA A 293 -14.25 6.98 -9.65
N VAL A 294 -14.54 6.64 -10.91
CA VAL A 294 -14.28 7.50 -12.07
C VAL A 294 -15.62 8.10 -12.52
N LEU A 295 -15.69 9.42 -12.58
CA LEU A 295 -16.90 10.14 -12.99
C LEU A 295 -16.65 10.84 -14.32
N TYR A 296 -17.67 10.84 -15.17
CA TYR A 296 -17.70 11.54 -16.45
C TYR A 296 -18.95 12.42 -16.51
N GLY A 297 -18.85 13.53 -17.23
CA GLY A 297 -19.97 14.44 -17.44
C GLY A 297 -19.52 15.72 -18.13
N ASN A 298 -20.45 16.65 -18.34
CA ASN A 298 -20.17 17.97 -18.94
C ASN A 298 -19.12 18.79 -18.17
N PHE A 299 -18.99 18.59 -16.85
CA PHE A 299 -17.94 19.23 -16.04
C PHE A 299 -16.61 18.47 -16.03
N ALA A 300 -16.60 17.22 -16.48
CA ALA A 300 -15.45 16.33 -16.46
C ALA A 300 -15.46 15.43 -17.72
N GLU A 301 -15.34 16.06 -18.89
CA GLU A 301 -15.44 15.35 -20.18
C GLU A 301 -14.35 14.29 -20.33
N ASN A 302 -13.15 14.57 -19.82
CA ASN A 302 -12.00 13.65 -19.80
C ASN A 302 -11.92 12.80 -18.51
N GLY A 303 -12.98 12.84 -17.70
CA GLY A 303 -13.10 12.12 -16.44
C GLY A 303 -12.51 12.85 -15.24
N CYS A 304 -13.01 12.52 -14.05
CA CYS A 304 -12.42 12.90 -12.77
C CYS A 304 -12.45 11.71 -11.79
N ILE A 305 -11.59 11.76 -10.77
CA ILE A 305 -11.44 10.71 -9.77
C ILE A 305 -11.99 11.19 -8.44
N VAL A 306 -12.80 10.34 -7.79
CA VAL A 306 -13.29 10.56 -6.43
C VAL A 306 -12.97 9.35 -5.56
N LYS A 307 -12.43 9.57 -4.36
CA LYS A 307 -12.17 8.50 -3.40
C LYS A 307 -13.41 8.21 -2.58
N THR A 308 -14.19 7.18 -2.92
CA THR A 308 -15.43 6.78 -2.22
C THR A 308 -15.16 6.14 -0.85
N ALA A 309 -13.99 5.53 -0.63
CA ALA A 309 -13.61 4.88 0.64
C ALA A 309 -13.57 5.81 1.88
N ALA A 310 -13.41 7.12 1.65
CA ALA A 310 -13.31 8.12 2.71
C ALA A 310 -14.67 8.66 3.17
N TRP A 311 -15.77 8.32 2.50
CA TRP A 311 -17.10 8.87 2.77
C TRP A 311 -17.86 7.97 3.75
N MET A 312 -18.54 8.57 4.73
CA MET A 312 -19.26 7.86 5.79
C MET A 312 -20.79 7.83 5.63
N THR A 313 -21.36 8.31 4.52
CA THR A 313 -22.82 8.40 4.40
C THR A 313 -23.37 8.10 3.00
N ALA A 314 -24.45 7.33 2.95
CA ALA A 314 -25.27 7.03 1.76
C ALA A 314 -26.06 8.25 1.21
N SER A 315 -25.90 9.44 1.81
CA SER A 315 -26.75 10.62 1.54
C SER A 315 -26.32 11.47 0.35
N LEU A 316 -25.26 11.09 -0.39
CA LEU A 316 -24.69 11.87 -1.49
C LEU A 316 -24.72 11.13 -2.83
N ASN A 317 -25.57 10.12 -3.02
CA ASN A 317 -25.71 9.43 -4.31
C ASN A 317 -26.15 10.37 -5.46
N SER A 318 -26.59 11.60 -5.17
CA SER A 318 -26.82 12.68 -6.14
C SER A 318 -26.83 14.04 -5.43
N PRO A 319 -25.67 14.68 -5.13
CA PRO A 319 -25.64 16.02 -4.58
C PRO A 319 -25.96 16.99 -5.72
N ALA A 320 -27.22 17.37 -5.87
CA ALA A 320 -27.58 18.54 -6.65
C ALA A 320 -27.46 19.76 -5.72
N GLY A 321 -26.49 20.63 -5.99
CA GLY A 321 -26.31 21.91 -5.30
C GLY A 321 -26.05 23.01 -6.33
N GLU A 322 -26.54 24.21 -6.07
CA GLU A 322 -26.23 25.38 -6.88
C GLU A 322 -24.78 25.81 -6.62
N SER A 323 -24.01 26.00 -7.69
CA SER A 323 -22.73 26.71 -7.61
C SER A 323 -23.03 28.20 -7.45
N VAL A 324 -22.64 28.79 -6.32
CA VAL A 324 -22.67 30.25 -6.10
C VAL A 324 -21.58 30.93 -6.94
#